data_AF-A0A526PTX5-F1
#
_entry.id   AF-A0A526PTX5-F1
#
_cell.length_a   1.000
_cell.length_b   1.000
_cell.length_c   1.000
_cell.angle_alpha   90.00
_cell.angle_beta   90.00
_cell.angle_gamma   90.00
#
_symmetry.space_group_name_H-M   'P 1'
#
loop_
_entity.id
_entity.type
_entity.pdbx_description
1 polymer ?
#
loop_
_entity_poly.entity_id
_entity_poly.type
_entity_poly.pdbx_seq_one_letter_code
_entity_poly.pdbx_strand_id
1 'polypeptide(L)' 'MSNELDYLSRRVAAGKLSRRDFLGRAAALGITAPFANSLLSSAARAAGPVKGGTLKAGLVGGESTNSLDPALM' A
#
# COMPACT_ATOMS: atom_id res chain seq x y z
N MET A 1 -26.64 6.33 -9.18
CA MET A 1 -25.23 6.51 -9.59
C MET A 1 -24.25 6.54 -8.42
N SER A 2 -24.50 7.29 -7.35
CA SER A 2 -23.57 7.48 -6.23
C SER A 2 -23.19 6.19 -5.47
N ASN A 3 -24.08 5.20 -5.42
CA ASN A 3 -23.87 3.96 -4.68
C ASN A 3 -22.71 3.10 -5.21
N GLU A 4 -22.49 3.06 -6.53
CA GLU A 4 -21.40 2.26 -7.11
C GLU A 4 -20.04 2.91 -6.80
N LEU A 5 -19.93 4.25 -6.92
CA LEU A 5 -18.71 4.97 -6.57
C LEU A 5 -18.38 4.84 -5.08
N ASP A 6 -19.39 4.91 -4.22
CA ASP A 6 -19.20 4.74 -2.78
C ASP A 6 -18.87 3.28 -2.41
N TYR A 7 -19.42 2.31 -3.13
CA TYR A 7 -19.03 0.91 -2.99
C TYR A 7 -17.56 0.68 -3.40
N LEU A 8 -17.16 1.22 -4.55
CA LEU A 8 -15.80 1.12 -5.05
C LEU A 8 -14.80 1.86 -4.15
N SER A 9 -15.14 3.04 -3.64
CA SER A 9 -14.28 3.82 -2.74
C SER A 9 -13.97 3.06 -1.45
N ARG A 10 -14.98 2.44 -0.83
CA ARG A 10 -14.83 1.60 0.37
C ARG A 10 -13.96 0.37 0.11
N ARG A 11 -14.09 -0.26 -1.07
CA ARG A 11 -13.27 -1.44 -1.43
C ARG A 11 -11.81 -1.09 -1.63
N VAL A 12 -11.49 0.06 -2.25
CA VAL A 12 -10.11 0.51 -2.36
C VAL A 12 -9.54 0.89 -1.00
N ALA A 13 -10.31 1.61 -0.19
CA ALA A 13 -9.90 2.00 1.16
C ALA A 13 -9.61 0.78 2.05
N ALA A 14 -10.38 -0.30 1.89
CA ALA A 14 -10.15 -1.58 2.56
C ALA A 14 -9.03 -2.44 1.93
N GLY A 15 -8.32 -1.94 0.91
CA GLY A 15 -7.26 -2.68 0.20
C GLY A 15 -7.76 -3.85 -0.66
N LYS A 16 -9.08 -3.98 -0.86
CA LYS A 16 -9.71 -5.06 -1.65
C LYS A 16 -9.84 -4.73 -3.14
N LEU A 17 -9.44 -3.53 -3.54
CA LEU A 17 -9.42 -3.07 -4.93
C LEU A 17 -8.16 -2.24 -5.18
N SER A 18 -7.48 -2.46 -6.32
CA SER A 18 -6.30 -1.67 -6.67
C SER A 18 -6.69 -0.25 -7.07
N ARG A 19 -5.81 0.74 -6.82
CA ARG A 19 -6.05 2.13 -7.24
C ARG A 19 -6.32 2.25 -8.75
N ARG A 20 -5.64 1.44 -9.56
CA ARG A 20 -5.80 1.43 -11.02
C ARG A 20 -7.19 0.95 -11.44
N ASP A 21 -7.69 -0.11 -10.81
CA ASP A 21 -9.01 -0.65 -11.13
C ASP A 21 -10.12 0.33 -10.70
N PHE A 22 -9.92 1.01 -9.58
CA PHE A 22 -10.81 2.09 -9.17
C PHE A 22 -10.83 3.24 -10.17
N LEU A 23 -9.67 3.74 -10.57
CA LEU A 23 -9.57 4.84 -11.53
C LEU A 23 -10.17 4.46 -12.88
N GLY A 24 -9.93 3.23 -13.37
CA GLY A 24 -10.53 2.73 -14.60
C GLY A 24 -12.05 2.65 -14.53
N ARG A 25 -12.60 2.15 -13.41
CA ARG A 25 -14.05 2.09 -13.19
C ARG A 25 -14.66 3.48 -12.99
N ALA A 26 -13.99 4.37 -12.25
CA ALA A 26 -14.41 5.75 -12.06
C ALA A 26 -14.45 6.50 -13.40
N ALA A 27 -13.43 6.31 -14.25
CA ALA A 27 -13.40 6.87 -15.60
C ALA A 27 -14.55 6.34 -16.47
N ALA A 28 -14.86 5.03 -16.40
CA ALA A 28 -16.01 4.45 -17.09
C ALA A 28 -17.36 5.01 -16.58
N LEU A 29 -17.41 5.45 -15.32
CA LEU A 29 -18.55 6.16 -14.72
C LEU A 29 -18.57 7.65 -15.04
N GLY A 30 -17.67 8.14 -15.91
CA GLY A 30 -17.58 9.56 -16.31
C GLY A 30 -16.91 10.46 -15.28
N ILE A 31 -16.24 9.89 -14.27
CA ILE A 31 -15.52 10.66 -13.25
C ILE A 31 -14.15 11.07 -13.79
N THR A 32 -13.83 12.35 -13.63
CA THR A 32 -12.51 12.89 -13.99
C THR A 32 -11.43 12.45 -12.98
N ALA A 33 -10.21 12.24 -13.46
CA ALA A 33 -9.07 11.83 -12.64
C ALA A 33 -8.84 12.65 -11.35
N PRO A 34 -8.89 14.00 -11.36
CA PRO A 34 -8.72 14.79 -10.13
C PRO A 34 -9.82 14.53 -9.10
N PHE A 35 -11.08 14.35 -9.54
CA PHE A 35 -12.18 14.05 -8.64
C PHE A 35 -12.10 12.63 -8.08
N ALA A 36 -11.74 11.64 -8.90
CA ALA A 36 -11.52 10.27 -8.42
C ALA A 36 -10.39 10.21 -7.37
N ASN A 37 -9.31 10.97 -7.56
CA ASN A 37 -8.21 11.04 -6.60
C ASN A 37 -8.63 11.73 -5.29
N SER A 38 -9.46 12.77 -5.33
CA SER A 38 -9.94 13.43 -4.11
C SER A 38 -10.87 12.50 -3.31
N LEU A 39 -11.78 11.78 -3.98
CA LEU A 39 -12.64 10.77 -3.37
C LEU A 39 -11.83 9.65 -2.74
N LEU A 40 -10.82 9.15 -3.46
CA LEU A 40 -9.95 8.09 -2.96
C LEU A 40 -9.13 8.55 -1.75
N SER A 41 -8.60 9.78 -1.79
CA SER A 41 -7.88 10.39 -0.67
C SER A 41 -8.77 10.54 0.57
N SER A 42 -10.01 11.00 0.37
CA SER A 42 -11.01 11.10 1.42
C SER A 42 -11.33 9.73 2.04
N ALA A 43 -11.58 8.71 1.20
CA ALA A 43 -11.83 7.35 1.65
C ALA A 43 -10.62 6.73 2.38
N ALA A 44 -9.41 6.99 1.90
CA ALA A 44 -8.18 6.53 2.55
C ALA A 44 -7.96 7.22 3.91
N ARG A 45 -8.26 8.51 4.04
CA ARG A 45 -8.23 9.22 5.33
C ARG A 45 -9.29 8.69 6.30
N ALA A 46 -10.48 8.34 5.80
CA ALA A 46 -11.55 7.76 6.60
C ALA A 46 -11.24 6.34 7.10
N ALA A 47 -10.41 5.57 6.38
CA ALA A 47 -10.01 4.22 6.80
C ALA A 47 -9.12 4.19 8.06
N GLY A 48 -8.52 5.33 8.43
CA GLY A 48 -7.70 5.47 9.63
C GLY A 48 -6.36 4.72 9.56
N PRO A 49 -5.40 5.05 10.44
CA PRO A 49 -4.13 4.34 10.51
C PRO A 49 -4.35 2.89 10.97
N VAL A 50 -3.87 1.93 10.18
CA VAL A 50 -3.83 0.52 10.59
C VAL A 50 -2.68 0.32 11.58
N LYS A 51 -2.96 -0.27 12.75
CA LYS A 51 -1.93 -0.59 13.75
C LYS A 51 -0.94 -1.57 13.11
N GLY A 52 0.31 -1.15 12.94
CA GLY A 52 1.35 -1.98 12.32
C GLY A 52 1.62 -3.25 13.11
N GLY A 53 2.00 -4.32 12.40
CA GLY A 53 2.46 -5.57 13.01
C GLY A 53 3.91 -5.51 13.48
N THR A 54 4.36 -6.53 14.22
CA THR A 54 5.76 -6.66 14.62
C THR A 54 6.61 -7.06 13.41
N LEU A 55 7.48 -6.16 12.94
CA LEU A 55 8.51 -6.49 11.97
C LEU A 55 9.52 -7.44 12.63
N LYS A 56 9.47 -8.74 12.31
CA LYS A 56 10.49 -9.72 12.69
C LYS A 56 11.53 -9.82 11.56
N ALA A 57 12.61 -9.06 11.68
CA ALA A 57 13.78 -9.20 10.82
C ALA A 57 14.84 -10.03 11.55
N GLY A 58 15.18 -11.21 11.00
CA GLY A 58 16.29 -12.02 11.49
C GLY A 58 17.61 -11.51 10.90
N LEU A 59 18.30 -10.61 11.61
CA LEU A 59 19.66 -10.23 11.28
C LEU A 59 20.61 -11.31 11.82
N VAL A 60 20.85 -12.36 11.03
CA VAL A 60 21.93 -13.33 11.28
C VAL A 60 23.00 -13.07 10.21
N GLY A 61 24.21 -12.71 10.65
CA GLY A 61 25.33 -12.43 9.74
C GLY A 61 26.18 -11.22 10.12
N GLY A 62 26.42 -11.00 11.41
CA GLY A 62 27.40 -10.02 11.91
C GLY A 62 28.80 -10.63 12.06
N GLU A 63 29.24 -11.50 11.15
CA GLU A 63 30.63 -11.97 11.18
C GLU A 63 31.52 -10.96 10.46
N SER A 64 32.30 -10.22 11.26
CA SER A 64 33.51 -9.53 10.80
C SER A 64 34.72 -10.36 11.24
N THR A 65 34.90 -11.54 10.67
CA THR A 65 36.16 -12.30 10.80
C THR A 65 36.48 -12.95 9.46
N ASN A 66 36.64 -12.12 8.44
CA ASN A 66 37.61 -12.47 7.41
C ASN A 66 38.96 -11.91 7.87
N SER A 67 39.66 -12.68 8.72
CA SER A 67 41.04 -12.36 9.05
C SER A 67 41.87 -12.47 7.78
N LEU A 68 42.53 -11.38 7.40
CA LEU A 68 43.43 -11.30 6.23
C LEU A 68 44.86 -11.78 6.56
N ASP A 69 44.99 -12.69 7.54
CA ASP A 69 46.28 -13.25 7.95
C ASP A 69 46.47 -14.67 7.40
N PRO A 70 47.33 -14.87 6.39
CA PRO A 70 47.65 -16.19 5.85
C PRO A 70 48.58 -17.04 6.75
N ALA A 71 48.99 -16.56 7.94
CA ALA A 71 49.91 -17.28 8.84
C ALA A 71 49.22 -18.10 9.95
N LEU A 72 47.89 -18.16 9.99
CA LEU A 72 47.16 -19.04 10.91
C LEU A 72 46.96 -20.42 10.27
N MET A 73 48.04 -21.19 10.20
CA MET A 73 48.02 -22.63 9.95
C MET A 73 48.81 -23.36 11.02
#